data_AF-A0A561USA4-F1
#
_entry.id   AF-A0A561USA4-F1
#
_cell.length_a   1.000
_cell.length_b   1.000
_cell.length_c   1.000
_cell.angle_alpha   90.00
_cell.angle_beta   90.00
_cell.angle_gamma   90.00
#
_symmetry.space_group_name_H-M   'P 1'
#
loop_
_entity.id
_entity.type
_entity.pdbx_description
1 polymer ?
#
loop_
_entity_poly.entity_id
_entity_poly.type
_entity_poly.pdbx_seq_one_letter_code
_entity_poly.pdbx_strand_id
1 'polypeptide(L)'
;MSAGPFADRRERFVRPLLIAFLTVCAVDLLGVLTGTGLAHLLAKPLLMPLLAGYAAARRGPRPLIAALLCGWVGDTFLLADNDTAFLIGMGGFAAGHVCYLRLFGRARGALLPGILYAAVLAAFLALIWGGLPAGLRIPLAGYSLLLTAMAYRSGVLGRYAAAGGALFLLSDGLIATGIAGWPQLPAPDFWVMLTYVAAQLLLTVGALAPGTRWPGVNPWAYRGRGISI
;
A
#
# COMPACT_ATOMS: atom_id res chain seq x y z
N MET A 1 44.67 -6.89 -13.84
CA MET A 1 43.36 -6.81 -14.51
C MET A 1 42.32 -6.48 -13.45
N SER A 2 41.95 -5.20 -13.34
CA SER A 2 40.94 -4.72 -12.40
C SER A 2 39.55 -5.15 -12.87
N ALA A 3 38.91 -6.05 -12.14
CA ALA A 3 37.49 -6.34 -12.34
C ALA A 3 36.71 -5.05 -12.04
N GLY A 4 36.20 -4.39 -13.08
CA GLY A 4 35.30 -3.25 -12.92
C GLY A 4 34.06 -3.68 -12.10
N PRO A 5 33.50 -2.81 -11.26
CA PRO A 5 32.30 -3.16 -10.50
C PRO A 5 31.20 -3.46 -11.52
N PHE A 6 30.72 -4.70 -11.55
CA PHE A 6 29.55 -5.06 -12.35
C PHE A 6 28.38 -4.20 -11.85
N ALA A 7 28.10 -3.10 -12.55
CA ALA A 7 26.93 -2.28 -12.32
C ALA A 7 25.72 -3.23 -12.29
N ASP A 8 24.99 -3.25 -11.17
CA ASP A 8 23.91 -4.20 -10.98
C ASP A 8 22.91 -3.99 -12.11
N ARG A 9 22.69 -5.04 -12.91
CA ARG A 9 21.78 -5.05 -14.05
C ARG A 9 20.37 -4.58 -13.65
N ARG A 10 20.00 -4.65 -12.37
CA ARG A 10 18.72 -4.17 -11.82
C ARG A 10 18.57 -2.65 -11.84
N GLU A 11 19.65 -1.89 -11.67
CA GLU A 11 19.60 -0.42 -11.59
C GLU A 11 19.07 0.21 -12.88
N ARG A 12 19.35 -0.41 -14.03
CA ARG A 12 18.86 0.04 -15.35
C ARG A 12 17.33 0.07 -15.44
N PHE A 13 16.63 -0.72 -14.62
CA PHE A 13 15.18 -0.84 -14.64
C PHE A 13 14.46 0.10 -13.67
N VAL A 14 15.18 0.73 -12.74
CA VAL A 14 14.58 1.60 -11.70
C VAL A 14 13.79 2.75 -12.32
N ARG A 15 14.40 3.53 -13.23
CA ARG A 15 13.73 4.67 -13.86
C ARG A 15 12.60 4.24 -14.80
N PRO A 16 12.80 3.27 -15.72
CA PRO A 16 11.71 2.79 -16.58
C PRO A 16 10.49 2.29 -15.81
N LEU A 17 10.69 1.51 -14.73
CA LEU A 17 9.57 0.98 -13.93
C LEU A 17 8.81 2.08 -13.18
N LEU A 18 9.51 3.08 -12.64
CA LEU A 18 8.85 4.22 -12.00
C LEU A 18 8.07 5.06 -13.02
N ILE A 19 8.66 5.34 -14.19
CA ILE A 19 7.97 6.06 -15.26
C ILE A 19 6.74 5.29 -15.71
N ALA A 20 6.86 3.98 -15.96
CA ALA A 20 5.73 3.14 -16.34
C ALA A 20 4.62 3.15 -15.27
N PHE A 21 4.98 3.03 -13.99
CA PHE A 21 4.02 3.15 -12.88
C PHE A 21 3.27 4.49 -12.93
N LEU A 22 3.99 5.61 -13.03
CA LEU A 22 3.37 6.95 -13.08
C LEU A 22 2.50 7.14 -14.32
N THR A 23 2.89 6.61 -15.47
CA THR A 23 2.08 6.62 -16.69
C THR A 23 0.80 5.82 -16.50
N VAL A 24 0.88 4.62 -15.94
CA VAL A 24 -0.31 3.78 -15.66
C VAL A 24 -1.22 4.46 -14.63
N CYS A 25 -0.68 5.12 -13.59
CA CYS A 25 -1.47 5.95 -12.67
C CYS A 25 -2.24 7.04 -13.42
N ALA A 26 -1.57 7.77 -14.32
CA ALA A 26 -2.22 8.83 -15.08
C ALA A 26 -3.32 8.29 -15.99
N VAL A 27 -3.07 7.17 -16.68
CA VAL A 27 -4.07 6.50 -17.54
C VAL A 27 -5.27 6.03 -16.72
N ASP A 28 -5.04 5.41 -15.56
CA ASP A 28 -6.11 4.94 -14.68
C ASP A 28 -6.96 6.11 -14.17
N LEU A 29 -6.33 7.13 -13.60
CA LEU A 29 -7.02 8.30 -13.03
C LEU A 29 -7.79 9.09 -14.07
N LEU A 30 -7.20 9.32 -15.25
CA LEU A 30 -7.91 9.95 -16.37
C LEU A 30 -9.06 9.06 -16.83
N GLY A 31 -8.84 7.74 -16.90
CA GLY A 31 -9.85 6.81 -17.33
C GLY A 31 -11.08 6.78 -16.41
N VAL A 32 -10.85 6.87 -15.09
CA VAL A 32 -11.91 7.02 -14.10
C VAL A 32 -12.61 8.37 -14.23
N LEU A 33 -11.87 9.47 -14.40
CA LEU A 33 -12.44 10.81 -14.58
C LEU A 33 -13.30 10.94 -15.84
N THR A 34 -12.89 10.33 -16.94
CA THR A 34 -13.60 10.40 -18.23
C THR A 34 -14.64 9.28 -18.40
N GLY A 35 -14.79 8.39 -17.42
CA GLY A 35 -15.72 7.26 -17.48
C GLY A 35 -15.33 6.16 -18.47
N THR A 36 -14.07 6.11 -18.90
CA THR A 36 -13.60 5.05 -19.82
C THR A 36 -13.24 3.79 -19.03
N GLY A 37 -14.25 2.96 -18.76
CA GLY A 37 -14.10 1.74 -17.94
C GLY A 37 -13.00 0.78 -18.41
N LEU A 38 -12.73 0.70 -19.72
CA LEU A 38 -11.65 -0.14 -20.25
C LEU A 38 -10.25 0.32 -19.80
N ALA A 39 -10.02 1.64 -19.71
CA ALA A 39 -8.75 2.16 -19.25
C ALA A 39 -8.50 1.79 -17.78
N HIS A 40 -9.52 1.95 -16.93
CA HIS A 40 -9.47 1.54 -15.52
C HIS A 40 -9.25 0.02 -15.38
N LEU A 41 -10.01 -0.78 -16.13
CA LEU A 41 -9.94 -2.25 -16.10
C LEU A 41 -8.54 -2.78 -16.45
N LEU A 42 -7.84 -2.15 -17.40
CA LEU A 42 -6.51 -2.57 -17.83
C LEU A 42 -5.39 -1.95 -17.01
N ALA A 43 -5.52 -0.68 -16.63
CA ALA A 43 -4.47 0.04 -15.92
C ALA A 43 -4.37 -0.41 -14.45
N LYS A 44 -5.50 -0.57 -13.75
CA LYS A 44 -5.52 -0.88 -12.31
C LYS A 44 -4.72 -2.14 -11.95
N PRO A 45 -4.86 -3.30 -12.65
CA PRO A 45 -4.06 -4.50 -12.34
C PRO A 45 -2.56 -4.34 -12.60
N LEU A 46 -2.12 -3.35 -13.37
CA LEU A 46 -0.70 -3.13 -13.67
C LEU A 46 0.01 -2.27 -12.62
N LEU A 47 -0.72 -1.48 -11.83
CA LEU A 47 -0.17 -0.52 -10.87
C LEU A 47 0.76 -1.20 -9.85
N MET A 48 0.22 -2.13 -9.07
CA MET A 48 0.96 -2.76 -7.98
C MET A 48 2.10 -3.67 -8.45
N PRO A 49 1.98 -4.46 -9.54
CA PRO A 49 3.11 -5.20 -10.11
C PRO A 49 4.25 -4.29 -10.58
N LEU A 50 3.95 -3.15 -11.21
CA LEU A 50 4.98 -2.18 -11.62
C LEU A 50 5.71 -1.58 -10.41
N LEU A 51 4.96 -1.22 -9.36
CA LEU A 51 5.54 -0.68 -8.14
C LEU A 51 6.35 -1.73 -7.37
N ALA A 52 5.90 -2.99 -7.35
CA ALA A 52 6.66 -4.12 -6.82
C ALA A 52 7.95 -4.36 -7.61
N GLY A 53 7.89 -4.27 -8.93
CA GLY A 53 9.07 -4.32 -9.80
C GLY A 53 10.05 -3.20 -9.48
N TYR A 54 9.57 -1.98 -9.32
CA TYR A 54 10.37 -0.83 -8.91
C TYR A 54 11.04 -1.06 -7.56
N ALA A 55 10.29 -1.53 -6.56
CA ALA A 55 10.83 -1.87 -5.25
C ALA A 55 11.90 -2.97 -5.33
N ALA A 56 11.68 -4.01 -6.14
CA ALA A 56 12.65 -5.09 -6.36
C ALA A 56 13.92 -4.61 -7.09
N ALA A 57 13.78 -3.71 -8.08
CA ALA A 57 14.90 -3.10 -8.78
C ALA A 57 15.76 -2.22 -7.85
N ARG A 58 15.12 -1.57 -6.87
CA ARG A 58 15.75 -0.81 -5.78
C ARG A 58 16.27 -1.66 -4.63
N ARG A 59 16.25 -3.00 -4.76
CA ARG A 59 16.63 -3.97 -3.71
C ARG A 59 15.85 -3.79 -2.41
N GLY A 60 14.56 -3.48 -2.57
CA GLY A 60 13.62 -3.40 -1.49
C GLY A 60 13.49 -4.72 -0.71
N PRO A 61 12.99 -4.63 0.52
CA PRO A 61 12.81 -5.76 1.42
C PRO A 61 11.68 -6.67 0.90
N ARG A 62 11.78 -7.97 1.21
CA ARG A 62 10.75 -8.94 0.76
C ARG A 62 9.33 -8.63 1.25
N PRO A 63 9.10 -8.18 2.50
CA PRO A 63 7.75 -7.84 2.94
C PRO A 63 7.12 -6.66 2.17
N LEU A 64 7.91 -5.68 1.69
CA LEU A 64 7.37 -4.61 0.85
C LEU A 64 6.84 -5.15 -0.48
N ILE A 65 7.66 -5.99 -1.14
CA ILE A 65 7.28 -6.61 -2.41
C ILE A 65 6.05 -7.49 -2.22
N ALA A 66 6.01 -8.29 -1.15
CA ALA A 66 4.85 -9.11 -0.80
C ALA A 66 3.60 -8.24 -0.56
N ALA A 67 3.72 -7.12 0.17
CA ALA A 67 2.61 -6.21 0.42
C ALA A 67 2.02 -5.66 -0.88
N LEU A 68 2.87 -5.26 -1.83
CA LEU A 68 2.47 -4.75 -3.13
C LEU A 68 1.79 -5.85 -3.98
N LEU A 69 2.33 -7.07 -4.00
CA LEU A 69 1.69 -8.19 -4.72
C LEU A 69 0.36 -8.63 -4.08
N CYS A 70 0.22 -8.53 -2.76
CA CYS A 70 -1.07 -8.70 -2.09
C CYS A 70 -2.06 -7.59 -2.46
N GLY A 71 -1.59 -6.34 -2.58
CA GLY A 71 -2.38 -5.22 -3.11
C GLY A 71 -2.83 -5.45 -4.55
N TRP A 72 -1.99 -6.06 -5.40
CA TRP A 72 -2.37 -6.45 -6.77
C TRP A 72 -3.53 -7.46 -6.78
N VAL A 73 -3.51 -8.46 -5.90
CA VAL A 73 -4.64 -9.38 -5.73
C VAL A 73 -5.88 -8.60 -5.32
N GLY A 74 -5.74 -7.70 -4.34
CA GLY A 74 -6.80 -6.79 -3.91
C GLY A 74 -7.44 -6.03 -5.08
N ASP A 75 -6.62 -5.30 -5.83
CA ASP A 75 -7.03 -4.50 -6.98
C ASP A 75 -7.74 -5.33 -8.06
N THR A 76 -7.24 -6.53 -8.33
CA THR A 76 -7.77 -7.40 -9.39
C THR A 76 -9.15 -7.95 -9.03
N PHE A 77 -9.35 -8.36 -7.77
CA PHE A 77 -10.64 -8.89 -7.33
C PHE A 77 -11.68 -7.79 -7.08
N LEU A 78 -11.26 -6.58 -6.68
CA LEU A 78 -12.16 -5.43 -6.54
C LEU A 78 -12.72 -4.91 -7.88
N LEU A 79 -12.18 -5.31 -9.02
CA LEU A 79 -12.74 -4.97 -10.34
C LEU A 79 -14.01 -5.77 -10.65
N ALA A 80 -14.21 -6.90 -10.00
CA ALA A 80 -15.39 -7.72 -10.23
C ALA A 80 -16.54 -7.23 -9.35
N ASP A 81 -17.69 -6.96 -9.98
CA ASP A 81 -18.91 -6.53 -9.31
C ASP A 81 -19.61 -7.72 -8.63
N ASN A 82 -18.99 -8.27 -7.58
CA ASN A 82 -19.59 -9.31 -6.75
C ASN A 82 -19.03 -9.33 -5.32
N ASP A 83 -19.90 -9.62 -4.35
CA ASP A 83 -19.58 -9.62 -2.92
C ASP A 83 -18.43 -10.59 -2.55
N THR A 84 -18.35 -11.74 -3.22
CA THR A 84 -17.30 -12.72 -2.93
C THR A 84 -15.92 -12.20 -3.35
N ALA A 85 -15.82 -11.60 -4.53
CA ALA A 85 -14.61 -10.97 -5.02
C ALA A 85 -14.27 -9.73 -4.20
N PHE A 86 -15.25 -8.96 -3.73
CA PHE A 86 -15.02 -7.89 -2.77
C PHE A 86 -14.33 -8.40 -1.50
N LEU A 87 -14.84 -9.49 -0.91
CA LEU A 87 -14.23 -10.12 0.28
C LEU A 87 -12.84 -10.70 0.01
N ILE A 88 -12.62 -11.32 -1.16
CA ILE A 88 -11.30 -11.82 -1.56
C ILE A 88 -10.33 -10.65 -1.76
N GLY A 89 -10.78 -9.57 -2.39
CA GLY A 89 -10.02 -8.35 -2.61
C GLY A 89 -9.61 -7.71 -1.28
N MET A 90 -10.57 -7.54 -0.37
CA MET A 90 -10.33 -7.10 1.01
C MET A 90 -9.33 -8.00 1.73
N GLY A 91 -9.45 -9.32 1.59
CA GLY A 91 -8.51 -10.29 2.13
C GLY A 91 -7.09 -10.13 1.57
N GLY A 92 -6.96 -9.86 0.27
CA GLY A 92 -5.71 -9.51 -0.40
C GLY A 92 -5.05 -8.27 0.21
N PHE A 93 -5.80 -7.18 0.35
CA PHE A 93 -5.31 -5.98 1.02
C PHE A 93 -4.93 -6.22 2.48
N ALA A 94 -5.74 -6.99 3.22
CA ALA A 94 -5.46 -7.34 4.61
C ALA A 94 -4.12 -8.10 4.74
N ALA A 95 -3.87 -9.07 3.86
CA ALA A 95 -2.58 -9.77 3.81
C ALA A 95 -1.42 -8.80 3.50
N GLY A 96 -1.68 -7.82 2.63
CA GLY A 96 -0.74 -6.72 2.34
C GLY A 96 -0.42 -5.88 3.58
N HIS A 97 -1.42 -5.50 4.36
CA HIS A 97 -1.26 -4.75 5.62
C HIS A 97 -0.46 -5.52 6.65
N VAL A 98 -0.64 -6.85 6.74
CA VAL A 98 0.19 -7.71 7.59
C VAL A 98 1.65 -7.71 7.13
N CYS A 99 1.90 -7.73 5.83
CA CYS A 99 3.24 -7.62 5.27
C CYS A 99 3.89 -6.25 5.59
N TYR A 100 3.13 -5.16 5.48
CA TYR A 100 3.56 -3.83 5.92
C TYR A 100 3.85 -3.77 7.42
N LEU A 101 2.98 -4.32 8.27
CA LEU A 101 3.22 -4.36 9.72
C LEU A 101 4.49 -5.15 10.07
N ARG A 102 4.73 -6.29 9.40
CA ARG A 102 5.98 -7.04 9.52
C ARG A 102 7.18 -6.18 9.11
N LEU A 103 7.02 -5.38 8.07
CA LEU A 103 8.05 -4.47 7.58
C LEU A 103 8.41 -3.38 8.59
N PHE A 104 7.41 -2.79 9.23
CA PHE A 104 7.56 -1.75 10.24
C PHE A 104 8.13 -2.28 11.57
N GLY A 105 8.17 -3.61 11.73
CA GLY A 105 8.80 -4.29 12.86
C GLY A 105 8.07 -4.08 14.19
N ARG A 106 8.83 -3.98 15.29
CA ARG A 106 8.29 -3.84 16.67
C ARG A 106 8.75 -2.58 17.40
N ALA A 107 9.30 -1.60 16.68
CA ALA A 107 9.68 -0.33 17.29
C ALA A 107 8.45 0.32 17.95
N ARG A 108 8.64 0.87 19.16
CA ARG A 108 7.59 1.60 19.87
C ARG A 108 7.26 2.86 19.08
N GLY A 109 6.02 2.98 18.62
CA GLY A 109 5.49 4.21 18.07
C GLY A 109 5.19 5.22 19.18
N ALA A 110 5.00 6.49 18.80
CA ALA A 110 4.60 7.54 19.73
C ALA A 110 3.16 7.32 20.20
N LEU A 111 2.92 7.45 21.50
CA LEU A 111 1.61 7.19 22.12
C LEU A 111 0.51 8.12 21.57
N LEU A 112 0.82 9.41 21.43
CA LEU A 112 -0.17 10.43 21.04
C LEU A 112 -0.77 10.18 19.65
N PRO A 113 0.02 9.92 18.58
CA PRO A 113 -0.54 9.47 17.31
C PRO A 113 -1.39 8.20 17.43
N GLY A 114 -0.97 7.23 18.26
CA GLY A 114 -1.73 5.99 18.47
C GLY A 114 -3.13 6.26 19.04
N ILE A 115 -3.25 7.15 20.02
CA ILE A 115 -4.54 7.59 20.57
C ILE A 115 -5.39 8.27 19.50
N LEU A 116 -4.79 9.16 18.69
CA LEU A 116 -5.50 9.85 17.61
C LEU A 116 -6.07 8.86 16.59
N TYR A 117 -5.26 7.91 16.11
CA TYR A 117 -5.73 6.88 15.18
C TYR A 117 -6.83 6.01 15.78
N ALA A 118 -6.73 5.64 17.06
CA ALA A 118 -7.77 4.88 17.74
C ALA A 118 -9.08 5.68 17.86
N ALA A 119 -8.99 6.96 18.21
CA ALA A 119 -10.15 7.85 18.29
C ALA A 119 -10.82 8.04 16.92
N VAL A 120 -10.02 8.26 15.87
CA VAL A 120 -10.50 8.37 14.48
C VAL A 120 -11.22 7.09 14.06
N LEU A 121 -10.62 5.92 14.30
CA LEU A 121 -11.26 4.64 13.97
C LEU A 121 -12.57 4.44 14.71
N ALA A 122 -12.60 4.69 16.03
CA ALA A 122 -13.79 4.51 16.84
C ALA A 122 -14.93 5.44 16.39
N ALA A 123 -14.63 6.72 16.17
CA ALA A 123 -15.59 7.69 15.67
C ALA A 123 -16.09 7.31 14.26
N PHE A 124 -15.17 6.94 13.36
CA PHE A 124 -15.50 6.54 12.01
C PHE A 124 -16.43 5.33 11.99
N LEU A 125 -16.08 4.25 12.71
CA LEU A 125 -16.92 3.06 12.79
C LEU A 125 -18.30 3.37 13.39
N ALA A 126 -18.37 4.16 14.46
CA ALA A 126 -19.65 4.56 15.05
C ALA A 126 -20.55 5.32 14.06
N LEU A 127 -19.95 6.18 13.23
CA LEU A 127 -20.66 6.98 12.23
C LEU A 127 -21.20 6.14 11.07
N ILE A 128 -20.44 5.16 10.57
CA ILE A 128 -20.85 4.36 9.41
C ILE A 128 -21.66 3.11 9.79
N TRP A 129 -21.62 2.65 11.05
CA TRP A 129 -22.14 1.35 11.49
C TRP A 129 -23.58 1.07 11.06
N GLY A 130 -24.45 2.07 11.20
CA GLY A 130 -25.87 1.97 10.87
C GLY A 130 -26.13 1.76 9.37
N GLY A 131 -25.28 2.33 8.51
CA GLY A 131 -25.39 2.23 7.05
C GLY A 131 -24.78 0.96 6.47
N LEU A 132 -23.92 0.26 7.21
CA LEU A 132 -23.27 -0.96 6.71
C LEU A 132 -24.23 -2.16 6.70
N PRO A 133 -24.21 -2.98 5.62
CA PRO A 133 -24.89 -4.27 5.58
C PRO A 133 -24.47 -5.16 6.76
N ALA A 134 -25.42 -5.87 7.39
CA ALA A 134 -25.17 -6.61 8.62
C ALA A 134 -24.01 -7.62 8.50
N GLY A 135 -23.92 -8.33 7.38
CA GLY A 135 -22.84 -9.29 7.11
C GLY A 135 -21.45 -8.68 6.93
N LEU A 136 -21.36 -7.38 6.58
CA LEU A 136 -20.10 -6.68 6.35
C LEU A 136 -19.56 -5.94 7.57
N ARG A 137 -20.37 -5.70 8.61
CA ARG A 137 -19.97 -4.93 9.80
C ARG A 137 -18.73 -5.50 10.48
N ILE A 138 -18.73 -6.80 10.76
CA ILE A 138 -17.61 -7.45 11.46
C ILE A 138 -16.36 -7.56 10.56
N PRO A 139 -16.46 -8.04 9.30
CA PRO A 139 -15.32 -8.03 8.37
C PRO A 139 -14.70 -6.63 8.20
N LEU A 140 -15.52 -5.61 7.97
CA LEU A 140 -15.07 -4.24 7.73
C LEU A 140 -14.46 -3.61 8.99
N ALA A 141 -15.00 -3.89 10.18
CA ALA A 141 -14.41 -3.42 11.43
C ALA A 141 -13.04 -4.05 11.70
N GLY A 142 -12.91 -5.37 11.50
CA GLY A 142 -11.63 -6.06 11.63
C GLY A 142 -10.59 -5.57 10.63
N TYR A 143 -11.00 -5.38 9.37
CA TYR A 143 -10.17 -4.79 8.33
C TYR A 143 -9.74 -3.35 8.68
N SER A 144 -10.68 -2.51 9.11
CA SER A 144 -10.41 -1.11 9.47
C SER A 144 -9.45 -1.00 10.65
N LEU A 145 -9.55 -1.90 11.64
CA LEU A 145 -8.60 -1.99 12.75
C LEU A 145 -7.19 -2.32 12.25
N LEU A 146 -7.06 -3.34 11.39
CA LEU A 146 -5.79 -3.74 10.81
C LEU A 146 -5.15 -2.60 9.99
N LEU A 147 -5.94 -1.97 9.12
CA LEU A 147 -5.50 -0.84 8.30
C LEU A 147 -5.08 0.35 9.17
N THR A 148 -5.86 0.69 10.20
CA THR A 148 -5.53 1.77 11.14
C THR A 148 -4.21 1.49 11.88
N ALA A 149 -4.01 0.25 12.32
CA ALA A 149 -2.75 -0.16 12.94
C ALA A 149 -1.57 -0.04 11.95
N MET A 150 -1.75 -0.45 10.69
CA MET A 150 -0.75 -0.28 9.63
C MET A 150 -0.44 1.20 9.41
N ALA A 151 -1.47 2.05 9.26
CA ALA A 151 -1.34 3.49 9.04
C ALA A 151 -0.57 4.17 10.19
N TYR A 152 -0.95 3.90 11.44
CA TYR A 152 -0.23 4.38 12.61
C TYR A 152 1.24 3.94 12.61
N ARG A 153 1.49 2.65 12.34
CA ARG A 153 2.84 2.07 12.39
C ARG A 153 3.73 2.52 11.25
N SER A 154 3.18 2.92 10.11
CA SER A 154 3.95 3.37 8.94
C SER A 154 4.93 4.52 9.27
N GLY A 155 4.58 5.37 10.25
CA GLY A 155 5.42 6.50 10.65
C GLY A 155 6.79 6.14 11.22
N VAL A 156 7.03 4.89 11.61
CA VAL A 156 8.37 4.44 12.05
C VAL A 156 9.41 4.51 10.92
N LEU A 157 8.98 4.54 9.66
CA LEU A 157 9.86 4.71 8.49
C LEU A 157 9.95 6.18 8.03
N GLY A 158 9.44 7.12 8.82
CA GLY A 158 9.52 8.55 8.58
C GLY A 158 8.27 9.15 7.90
N ARG A 159 8.36 10.46 7.60
CA ARG A 159 7.20 11.27 7.18
C ARG A 159 6.51 10.81 5.89
N TYR A 160 7.27 10.26 4.93
CA TYR A 160 6.68 9.78 3.67
C TYR A 160 5.83 8.53 3.93
N ALA A 161 6.34 7.56 4.70
CA ALA A 161 5.56 6.39 5.05
C ALA A 161 4.35 6.76 5.92
N ALA A 162 4.51 7.69 6.88
CA ALA A 162 3.39 8.21 7.69
C ALA A 162 2.26 8.80 6.82
N ALA A 163 2.62 9.66 5.86
CA ALA A 163 1.67 10.24 4.92
C ALA A 163 1.03 9.16 4.04
N GLY A 164 1.82 8.19 3.59
CA GLY A 164 1.32 7.06 2.81
C GLY A 164 0.30 6.21 3.58
N GLY A 165 0.59 5.87 4.84
CA GLY A 165 -0.34 5.15 5.71
C GLY A 165 -1.64 5.92 5.96
N ALA A 166 -1.56 7.23 6.20
CA ALA A 166 -2.74 8.09 6.35
C ALA A 166 -3.59 8.16 5.08
N LEU A 167 -2.96 8.28 3.90
CA LEU A 167 -3.68 8.27 2.62
C LEU A 167 -4.32 6.91 2.31
N PHE A 168 -3.71 5.80 2.71
CA PHE A 168 -4.33 4.48 2.58
C PHE A 168 -5.60 4.40 3.44
N LEU A 169 -5.51 4.83 4.70
CA LEU A 169 -6.67 4.88 5.60
C LEU A 169 -7.79 5.77 5.03
N LEU A 170 -7.43 6.91 4.41
CA LEU A 170 -8.38 7.79 3.75
C LEU A 170 -9.05 7.13 2.53
N SER A 171 -8.26 6.50 1.66
CA SER A 171 -8.76 5.77 0.47
C SER A 171 -9.83 4.76 0.84
N ASP A 172 -9.53 3.87 1.79
CA ASP A 172 -10.46 2.81 2.18
C ASP A 172 -11.63 3.36 3.02
N GLY A 173 -11.40 4.46 3.74
CA GLY A 173 -12.46 5.22 4.39
C GLY A 173 -13.50 5.73 3.38
N LEU A 174 -13.06 6.27 2.23
CA LEU A 174 -13.96 6.69 1.15
C LEU A 174 -14.78 5.51 0.62
N ILE A 175 -14.15 4.36 0.36
CA ILE A 175 -14.86 3.12 -0.03
C ILE A 175 -15.91 2.75 1.02
N ALA A 176 -15.54 2.71 2.30
CA ALA A 176 -16.44 2.35 3.39
C ALA A 176 -17.62 3.32 3.54
N THR A 177 -17.42 4.63 3.31
CA THR A 177 -18.53 5.60 3.29
C THR A 177 -19.50 5.35 2.14
N GLY A 178 -19.01 4.93 0.97
CA GLY A 178 -19.86 4.54 -0.16
C GLY A 178 -20.72 3.32 0.17
N ILE A 179 -20.10 2.29 0.78
CA ILE A 179 -20.82 1.08 1.24
C ILE A 179 -21.87 1.44 2.30
N ALA A 180 -21.59 2.40 3.17
CA ALA A 180 -22.51 2.86 4.20
C ALA A 180 -23.61 3.82 3.68
N GLY A 181 -23.66 4.07 2.36
CA GLY A 181 -24.68 4.92 1.74
C GLY A 181 -24.54 6.41 2.03
N TRP A 182 -23.35 6.88 2.43
CA TRP A 182 -23.10 8.29 2.65
C TRP A 182 -23.01 9.06 1.33
N PRO A 183 -23.37 10.35 1.30
CA PRO A 183 -23.17 11.20 0.13
C PRO A 183 -21.72 11.17 -0.34
N GLN A 184 -21.52 10.88 -1.63
CA GLN A 184 -20.21 10.76 -2.24
C GLN A 184 -19.78 12.05 -2.93
N LEU A 185 -18.47 12.24 -3.02
CA LEU A 185 -17.89 13.30 -3.84
C LEU A 185 -18.18 13.04 -5.33
N PRO A 186 -18.17 14.09 -6.18
CA PRO A 186 -18.13 13.89 -7.63
C PRO A 186 -16.92 13.02 -8.01
N ALA A 187 -17.15 12.02 -8.87
CA ALA A 187 -16.17 11.00 -9.24
C ALA A 187 -15.51 10.31 -8.03
N PRO A 188 -16.26 9.57 -7.20
CA PRO A 188 -15.73 8.97 -5.96
C PRO A 188 -14.54 8.05 -6.22
N ASP A 189 -14.61 7.25 -7.28
CA ASP A 189 -13.55 6.32 -7.69
C ASP A 189 -12.23 7.04 -7.99
N PHE A 190 -12.27 8.29 -8.49
CA PHE A 190 -11.07 9.07 -8.75
C PHE A 190 -10.35 9.41 -7.43
N TRP A 191 -11.09 9.84 -6.40
CA TRP A 191 -10.50 10.19 -5.11
C TRP A 191 -9.96 8.97 -4.38
N VAL A 192 -10.67 7.84 -4.46
CA VAL A 192 -10.20 6.54 -3.96
C VAL A 192 -8.88 6.18 -4.66
N MET A 193 -8.85 6.14 -6.00
CA MET A 193 -7.65 5.75 -6.73
C MET A 193 -6.49 6.73 -6.53
N LEU A 194 -6.75 8.04 -6.50
CA LEU A 194 -5.70 9.05 -6.30
C LEU A 194 -5.03 8.90 -4.94
N THR A 195 -5.83 8.78 -3.88
CA THR A 195 -5.30 8.59 -2.52
C THR A 195 -4.62 7.24 -2.36
N TYR A 196 -5.15 6.18 -2.98
CA TYR A 196 -4.57 4.84 -3.00
C TYR A 196 -3.19 4.78 -3.68
N VAL A 197 -3.06 5.25 -4.92
CA VAL A 197 -1.77 5.17 -5.65
C VAL A 197 -0.72 6.07 -5.00
N ALA A 198 -1.13 7.23 -4.46
CA ALA A 198 -0.26 8.08 -3.66
C ALA A 198 0.20 7.38 -2.38
N ALA A 199 -0.71 6.70 -1.68
CA ALA A 199 -0.41 5.94 -0.48
C ALA A 199 0.65 4.86 -0.73
N GLN A 200 0.44 4.02 -1.75
CA GLN A 200 1.34 2.93 -2.11
C GLN A 200 2.72 3.44 -2.54
N LEU A 201 2.77 4.51 -3.34
CA LEU A 201 4.03 5.13 -3.73
C LEU A 201 4.78 5.69 -2.50
N LEU A 202 4.09 6.40 -1.62
CA LEU A 202 4.69 7.01 -0.42
C LEU A 202 5.20 5.98 0.59
N LEU A 203 4.44 4.91 0.81
CA LEU A 203 4.88 3.75 1.60
C LEU A 203 6.12 3.11 0.98
N THR A 204 6.13 2.93 -0.35
CA THR A 204 7.26 2.35 -1.08
C THR A 204 8.51 3.22 -0.98
N VAL A 205 8.43 4.53 -1.24
CA VAL A 205 9.61 5.41 -1.17
C VAL A 205 10.09 5.63 0.27
N GLY A 206 9.18 5.68 1.25
CA GLY A 206 9.55 5.75 2.67
C GLY A 206 10.29 4.50 3.12
N ALA A 207 9.82 3.33 2.69
CA ALA A 207 10.49 2.07 2.94
C ALA A 207 11.87 2.01 2.26
N LEU A 208 12.02 2.52 1.04
CA LEU A 208 13.28 2.52 0.30
C LEU A 208 14.23 3.70 0.64
N ALA A 209 13.87 4.56 1.60
CA ALA A 209 14.66 5.73 1.95
C ALA A 209 16.03 5.32 2.56
N PRO A 210 17.11 6.08 2.29
CA PRO A 210 18.41 5.84 2.91
C PRO A 210 18.33 5.95 4.43
N GLY A 211 18.93 5.01 5.16
CA GLY A 211 18.94 5.00 6.63
C GLY A 211 17.77 4.28 7.29
N THR A 212 16.77 3.82 6.53
CA THR A 212 15.72 2.94 7.03
C THR A 212 16.34 1.62 7.53
N ARG A 213 16.41 1.44 8.85
CA ARG A 213 16.91 0.20 9.47
C ARG A 213 15.79 -0.82 9.50
N TRP A 214 15.89 -1.86 8.68
CA TRP A 214 14.99 -2.99 8.69
C TRP A 214 15.30 -3.88 9.90
N PRO A 215 14.39 -4.02 10.89
CA PRO A 215 14.62 -4.93 11.99
C PRO A 215 14.70 -6.38 11.47
N GLY A 216 15.84 -7.03 11.69
CA GLY A 216 16.09 -8.42 11.31
C GLY A 216 16.97 -8.66 10.06
N VAL A 217 17.39 -7.61 9.35
CA VAL A 217 18.40 -7.72 8.28
C VAL A 217 19.74 -7.29 8.85
N ASN A 218 20.60 -8.25 9.20
CA ASN A 218 21.95 -7.96 9.68
C ASN A 218 22.82 -7.58 8.47
N PRO A 219 23.24 -6.30 8.30
CA PRO A 219 23.98 -5.86 7.11
C PRO A 219 25.35 -6.54 6.98
N TRP A 220 25.82 -7.17 8.06
CA TRP A 220 27.12 -7.79 8.19
C TRP A 220 27.17 -9.28 7.81
N ALA A 221 26.02 -9.91 7.53
CA ALA A 221 25.97 -11.34 7.21
C ALA A 221 26.68 -11.73 5.88
N TYR A 222 27.04 -10.74 5.05
CA TYR A 222 27.77 -10.96 3.79
C TYR A 222 29.26 -10.58 3.86
N ARG A 223 29.75 -10.00 4.97
CA ARG A 223 31.15 -9.53 5.09
C ARG A 223 32.09 -10.56 5.74
N GLY A 224 31.66 -11.82 5.87
CA GLY A 224 32.36 -12.86 6.63
C GLY A 224 33.04 -13.97 5.82
N ARG A 225 33.16 -13.86 4.49
CA ARG A 225 34.05 -14.74 3.69
C ARG A 225 35.18 -13.93 3.08
N GLY A 226 35.98 -13.34 3.97
CA GLY A 226 37.34 -12.93 3.63
C GLY A 226 38.17 -14.19 3.42
N ILE A 227 38.76 -14.29 2.24
CA ILE A 227 39.72 -15.30 1.86
C ILE A 227 40.96 -15.09 2.75
N SER A 228 41.26 -16.05 3.62
CA SER A 228 42.55 -16.14 4.27
C SER A 228 43.57 -16.54 3.21
N ILE A 229 44.54 -15.67 2.95
CA ILE A 229 45.84 -16.05 2.36
C ILE A 229 46.72 -16.50 3.52
#